data_AF-A0A931KKG3-F1
#
_entry.id   AF-A0A931KKG3-F1
#
_cell.length_a   1.000
_cell.length_b   1.000
_cell.length_c   1.000
_cell.angle_alpha   90.00
_cell.angle_beta   90.00
_cell.angle_gamma   90.00
#
_symmetry.space_group_name_H-M   'P 1'
#
loop_
_entity.id
_entity.type
_entity.pdbx_description
1 polymer ?
#
loop_
_entity_poly.entity_id
_entity_poly.type
_entity_poly.pdbx_seq_one_letter_code
_entity_poly.pdbx_strand_id
1 'polypeptide(L)'
;MSLPAKVRNGNMPKSRSSRLGSADIAALLGLDDAFESPYSLWWRKTQKIEDGEETAAMRWGKWLEPLILGEYQHRTGAELVSFQAHHEFKPWPVASATLDAIEIENDQAIDIEAKTTRDYRWEELPVPYLAQMQWQLGVSGLKQAKAVVFYKPKTDIDIFVVDFDQAIFDRMIELAREFWDKHVLTGVPPEADGHEATTRTLKRIEATGGEIDMDQLAPVVAELAGVKAARKQLEEHEDTLENRIKAYLGNCTVGTIEGKPAATWKATKSSRVDTKAMESEYPEIVAKFRIESESRRFVITKAFLTVKKEGE
;
A
#
# COMPACT_ATOMS: atom_id res chain seq x y z
N MET A 1 20.92 18.44 -45.07
CA MET A 1 20.59 18.98 -43.72
C MET A 1 20.38 17.78 -42.81
N SER A 2 21.26 17.62 -41.82
CA SER A 2 21.38 16.41 -41.01
C SER A 2 20.34 16.42 -39.89
N LEU A 3 19.55 15.35 -39.78
CA LEU A 3 18.66 15.08 -38.64
C LEU A 3 19.51 14.93 -37.35
N PRO A 4 19.05 15.43 -36.19
CA PRO A 4 19.79 15.27 -34.94
C PRO A 4 19.80 13.80 -34.51
N ALA A 5 20.94 13.41 -33.93
CA ALA A 5 21.29 12.04 -33.59
C ALA A 5 20.29 11.39 -32.61
N LYS A 6 20.00 10.11 -32.87
CA LYS A 6 19.36 9.19 -31.93
C LYS A 6 20.07 9.28 -30.57
N VAL A 7 19.37 9.75 -29.55
CA VAL A 7 19.81 9.63 -28.15
C VAL A 7 19.81 8.14 -27.81
N ARG A 8 21.01 7.54 -27.82
CA ARG A 8 21.25 6.19 -27.31
C ARG A 8 21.32 6.23 -25.78
N ASN A 9 20.51 5.40 -25.13
CA ASN A 9 20.58 4.89 -23.76
C ASN A 9 21.57 5.61 -22.82
N GLY A 10 21.08 6.60 -22.07
CA GLY A 10 21.83 7.26 -21.01
C GLY A 10 21.48 6.70 -19.63
N ASN A 11 22.46 6.08 -18.97
CA ASN A 11 22.54 5.70 -17.55
C ASN A 11 21.37 4.95 -16.92
N MET A 12 21.66 3.71 -16.51
CA MET A 12 20.90 3.00 -15.47
C MET A 12 20.73 3.95 -14.25
N PRO A 13 19.51 4.21 -13.76
CA PRO A 13 19.32 5.13 -12.64
C PRO A 13 20.10 4.61 -11.41
N LYS A 14 20.70 5.54 -10.64
CA LYS A 14 21.23 5.24 -9.30
C LYS A 14 20.15 4.44 -8.54
N SER A 15 20.57 3.47 -7.72
CA SER A 15 19.66 2.54 -7.01
C SER A 15 18.42 3.27 -6.48
N ARG A 16 17.22 2.73 -6.72
CA ARG A 16 15.92 3.29 -6.26
C ARG A 16 15.86 3.53 -4.73
N SER A 17 16.75 2.89 -3.99
CA SER A 17 16.94 3.13 -2.55
C SER A 17 17.50 4.53 -2.22
N SER A 18 18.19 5.17 -3.17
CA SER A 18 18.88 6.46 -3.00
C SER A 18 18.08 7.69 -3.43
N ARG A 19 16.83 7.50 -3.85
CA ARG A 19 15.94 8.55 -4.37
C ARG A 19 14.53 8.37 -3.82
N LEU A 20 13.70 9.40 -3.89
CA LEU A 20 12.25 9.34 -3.73
C LEU A 20 11.59 9.47 -5.10
N GLY A 21 10.80 8.46 -5.46
CA GLY A 21 10.04 8.41 -6.72
C GLY A 21 8.60 8.87 -6.55
N SER A 22 7.90 9.09 -7.67
CA SER A 22 6.47 9.44 -7.69
C SER A 22 5.59 8.44 -6.93
N ALA A 23 5.91 7.15 -7.01
CA ALA A 23 5.19 6.09 -6.29
C ALA A 23 5.43 6.11 -4.76
N ASP A 24 6.48 6.77 -4.28
CA ASP A 24 6.77 6.87 -2.84
C ASP A 24 5.90 7.94 -2.15
N ILE A 25 5.32 8.86 -2.92
CA ILE A 25 4.63 10.05 -2.39
C ILE A 25 3.33 9.73 -1.68
N ALA A 26 2.57 8.76 -2.17
CA ALA A 26 1.33 8.34 -1.51
C ALA A 26 1.57 7.89 -0.06
N ALA A 27 2.70 7.21 0.20
CA ALA A 27 3.09 6.80 1.54
C ALA A 27 3.42 8.00 2.44
N LEU A 28 4.10 9.00 1.89
CA LEU A 28 4.48 10.22 2.62
C LEU A 28 3.30 11.13 2.95
N LEU A 29 2.27 11.11 2.11
CA LEU A 29 1.03 11.84 2.33
C LEU A 29 0.06 11.12 3.28
N GLY A 30 0.36 9.89 3.71
CA GLY A 30 -0.50 9.12 4.60
C GLY A 30 -1.85 8.75 3.98
N LEU A 31 -1.88 8.50 2.66
CA LEU A 31 -3.12 8.13 1.97
C LEU A 31 -3.51 6.69 2.32
N ASP A 32 -4.77 6.45 2.66
CA ASP A 32 -5.28 5.15 3.13
C ASP A 32 -5.04 3.98 2.16
N ASP A 33 -4.99 4.27 0.86
CA ASP A 33 -4.82 3.28 -0.21
C ASP A 33 -3.35 3.11 -0.64
N ALA A 34 -2.41 3.72 0.09
CA ALA A 34 -0.99 3.63 -0.23
C ALA A 34 -0.46 2.20 -0.07
N PHE A 35 0.35 1.73 -1.02
CA PHE A 35 0.97 0.40 -0.90
C PHE A 35 2.06 0.34 0.19
N GLU A 36 2.60 1.51 0.55
CA GLU A 36 3.62 1.71 1.57
C GLU A 36 3.14 2.73 2.61
N SER A 37 3.68 2.59 3.81
CA SER A 37 3.61 3.53 4.92
C SER A 37 4.93 4.32 5.02
N PRO A 38 4.98 5.45 5.74
CA PRO A 38 6.25 6.12 6.06
C PRO A 38 7.27 5.16 6.69
N TYR A 39 6.84 4.29 7.61
CA TYR A 39 7.71 3.31 8.28
C TYR A 39 8.28 2.27 7.30
N SER A 40 7.41 1.65 6.49
CA SER A 40 7.87 0.67 5.49
C SER A 40 8.78 1.29 4.43
N LEU A 41 8.48 2.52 4.01
CA LEU A 41 9.32 3.29 3.09
C LEU A 41 10.69 3.56 3.71
N TRP A 42 10.73 4.05 4.95
CA TRP A 42 11.97 4.31 5.69
C TRP A 42 12.83 3.04 5.79
N TRP A 43 12.23 1.91 6.16
CA TRP A 43 12.93 0.64 6.25
C TRP A 43 13.53 0.24 4.90
N ARG A 44 12.76 0.36 3.81
CA ARG A 44 13.25 0.05 2.45
C ARG A 44 14.43 0.92 2.06
N LYS A 45 14.37 2.23 2.31
CA LYS A 45 15.47 3.17 1.97
C LYS A 45 16.71 2.93 2.82
N THR A 46 16.58 2.78 4.14
CA THR A 46 17.72 2.62 5.06
C THR A 46 18.41 1.27 4.95
N GLN A 47 17.65 0.19 4.74
CA GLN A 47 18.21 -1.14 4.50
C GLN A 47 18.71 -1.34 3.06
N LYS A 48 18.55 -0.34 2.19
CA LYS A 48 18.86 -0.41 0.76
C LYS A 48 18.26 -1.66 0.10
N ILE A 49 17.05 -2.02 0.54
CA ILE A 49 16.33 -3.16 0.01
C ILE A 49 15.99 -2.83 -1.44
N GLU A 50 16.54 -3.63 -2.35
CA GLU A 50 16.17 -3.57 -3.75
C GLU A 50 14.71 -4.01 -3.91
N ASP A 51 14.08 -3.60 -5.00
CA ASP A 51 12.70 -4.03 -5.27
C ASP A 51 12.66 -5.57 -5.26
N GLY A 52 11.78 -6.12 -4.43
CA GLY A 52 11.62 -7.58 -4.29
C GLY A 52 11.07 -8.21 -5.57
N GLU A 53 10.74 -9.51 -5.49
CA GLU A 53 10.11 -10.20 -6.62
C GLU A 53 8.86 -9.45 -7.09
N GLU A 54 8.83 -9.18 -8.40
CA GLU A 54 7.74 -8.47 -9.04
C GLU A 54 6.43 -9.25 -8.88
N THR A 55 5.45 -8.61 -8.22
CA THR A 55 4.11 -9.19 -8.08
C THR A 55 3.46 -9.37 -9.46
N ALA A 56 2.52 -10.31 -9.58
CA ALA A 56 1.77 -10.49 -10.82
C ALA A 56 1.11 -9.18 -11.30
N ALA A 57 0.59 -8.36 -10.38
CA ALA A 57 -0.03 -7.08 -10.70
C ALA A 57 0.98 -6.10 -11.33
N MET A 58 2.17 -5.97 -10.74
CA MET A 58 3.24 -5.11 -11.27
C MET A 58 3.70 -5.58 -12.66
N ARG A 59 3.90 -6.90 -12.82
CA ARG A 59 4.30 -7.51 -14.10
C ARG A 59 3.28 -7.23 -15.20
N TRP A 60 2.00 -7.49 -14.91
CA TRP A 60 0.92 -7.21 -15.85
C TRP A 60 0.78 -5.72 -16.14
N GLY A 61 1.03 -4.85 -15.16
CA GLY A 61 1.08 -3.40 -15.38
C GLY A 61 2.10 -3.04 -16.46
N LYS A 62 3.36 -3.45 -16.29
CA LYS A 62 4.44 -3.20 -17.26
C LYS A 62 4.16 -3.79 -18.65
N TRP A 63 3.54 -4.96 -18.72
CA TRP A 63 3.20 -5.58 -20.01
C TRP A 63 2.04 -4.86 -20.71
N LEU A 64 1.10 -4.31 -19.95
CA LEU A 64 -0.06 -3.61 -20.50
C LEU A 64 0.27 -2.16 -20.87
N GLU A 65 1.24 -1.52 -20.21
CA GLU A 65 1.62 -0.12 -20.45
C GLU A 65 1.82 0.21 -21.95
N PRO A 66 2.66 -0.51 -22.73
CA PRO A 66 2.81 -0.22 -24.16
C PRO A 66 1.51 -0.36 -24.96
N LEU A 67 0.62 -1.28 -24.56
CA LEU A 67 -0.67 -1.48 -25.23
C LEU A 67 -1.64 -0.33 -24.93
N ILE A 68 -1.63 0.19 -23.71
CA ILE A 68 -2.46 1.32 -23.29
C ILE A 68 -2.01 2.59 -24.01
N LEU A 69 -0.70 2.82 -24.06
CA LEU A 69 -0.12 3.94 -24.80
C LEU A 69 -0.42 3.82 -26.29
N GLY A 70 -0.32 2.63 -26.88
CA GLY A 70 -0.69 2.39 -28.28
C GLY A 70 -2.16 2.66 -28.57
N GLU A 71 -3.07 2.24 -27.69
CA GLU A 71 -4.51 2.53 -27.81
C GLU A 71 -4.79 4.04 -27.67
N TYR A 72 -4.10 4.73 -26.76
CA TYR A 72 -4.17 6.19 -26.64
C TYR A 72 -3.80 6.88 -27.96
N GLN A 73 -2.65 6.52 -28.55
CA GLN A 73 -2.21 7.07 -29.83
C GLN A 73 -3.21 6.78 -30.95
N HIS A 74 -3.73 5.55 -31.02
CA HIS A 74 -4.72 5.18 -32.02
C HIS A 74 -6.03 5.98 -31.89
N ARG A 75 -6.52 6.21 -30.66
CA ARG A 75 -7.77 6.94 -30.42
C ARG A 75 -7.66 8.44 -30.62
N THR A 76 -6.53 9.04 -30.26
CA THR A 76 -6.37 10.51 -30.20
C THR A 76 -5.56 11.08 -31.37
N GLY A 77 -4.75 10.24 -32.02
CA GLY A 77 -3.75 10.70 -32.98
C GLY A 77 -2.48 11.27 -32.33
N ALA A 78 -2.31 11.13 -31.01
CA ALA A 78 -1.17 11.66 -30.28
C ALA A 78 0.18 11.10 -30.77
N GLU A 79 1.17 11.99 -30.89
CA GLU A 79 2.56 11.63 -31.16
C GLU A 79 3.36 11.58 -29.84
N LEU A 80 3.69 10.37 -29.40
CA LEU A 80 4.54 10.14 -28.23
C LEU A 80 6.02 10.15 -28.65
N VAL A 81 6.82 11.01 -28.01
CA VAL A 81 8.21 11.31 -28.43
C VAL A 81 9.27 10.78 -27.47
N SER A 82 8.89 10.44 -26.24
CA SER A 82 9.79 9.87 -25.22
C SER A 82 9.04 8.83 -24.43
N PHE A 83 9.73 7.77 -24.00
CA PHE A 83 9.17 6.68 -23.21
C PHE A 83 10.10 6.38 -22.04
N GLN A 84 9.53 6.09 -20.87
CA GLN A 84 10.29 5.77 -19.65
C GLN A 84 11.35 6.85 -19.34
N ALA A 85 10.96 8.12 -19.48
CA ALA A 85 11.85 9.27 -19.34
C ALA A 85 12.14 9.54 -17.86
N HIS A 86 13.41 9.45 -17.45
CA HIS A 86 13.81 9.71 -16.07
C HIS A 86 14.18 11.18 -15.86
N HIS A 87 13.58 11.79 -14.84
CA HIS A 87 13.81 13.17 -14.42
C HIS A 87 14.27 13.22 -12.96
N GLU A 88 15.20 14.12 -12.69
CA GLU A 88 15.61 14.51 -11.34
C GLU A 88 15.24 15.97 -11.10
N PHE A 89 14.74 16.26 -9.90
CA PHE A 89 14.42 17.62 -9.52
C PHE A 89 15.73 18.36 -9.24
N LYS A 90 16.12 19.30 -10.12
CA LYS A 90 17.43 19.97 -10.05
C LYS A 90 17.77 20.55 -8.67
N PRO A 91 16.84 21.22 -7.94
CA PRO A 91 17.13 21.75 -6.61
C PRO A 91 17.35 20.68 -5.53
N TRP A 92 16.88 19.45 -5.74
CA TRP A 92 17.05 18.34 -4.79
C TRP A 92 16.97 16.99 -5.53
N PRO A 93 18.11 16.49 -6.07
CA PRO A 93 18.14 15.30 -6.95
C PRO A 93 17.73 13.98 -6.31
N VAL A 94 17.49 13.97 -4.99
CA VAL A 94 16.82 12.86 -4.31
C VAL A 94 15.39 12.71 -4.84
N ALA A 95 14.70 13.82 -5.11
CA ALA A 95 13.40 13.78 -5.76
C ALA A 95 13.55 13.43 -7.25
N SER A 96 12.85 12.39 -7.67
CA SER A 96 12.92 11.88 -9.04
C SER A 96 11.57 11.37 -9.51
N ALA A 97 11.41 11.30 -10.83
CA ALA A 97 10.24 10.77 -11.48
C ALA A 97 10.66 10.01 -12.73
N THR A 98 9.94 8.95 -13.07
CA THR A 98 10.01 8.34 -14.38
C THR A 98 8.62 8.50 -15.00
N LEU A 99 8.59 9.08 -16.20
CA LEU A 99 7.37 9.33 -16.96
C LEU A 99 7.19 8.18 -17.96
N ASP A 100 5.99 7.62 -18.07
CA ASP A 100 5.75 6.48 -18.96
C ASP A 100 5.93 6.90 -20.43
N ALA A 101 5.34 8.04 -20.81
CA ALA A 101 5.60 8.68 -22.08
C ALA A 101 5.46 10.21 -22.04
N ILE A 102 5.97 10.88 -23.08
CA ILE A 102 5.79 12.31 -23.30
C ILE A 102 5.13 12.52 -24.67
N GLU A 103 4.03 13.25 -24.69
CA GLU A 103 3.36 13.77 -25.89
C GLU A 103 3.84 15.20 -26.18
N ILE A 104 3.92 15.59 -27.46
CA ILE A 104 4.01 17.00 -27.86
C ILE A 104 2.68 17.43 -28.49
N GLU A 105 1.97 18.33 -27.81
CA GLU A 105 0.71 18.90 -28.27
C GLU A 105 0.84 20.43 -28.30
N ASN A 106 0.66 21.06 -29.47
CA ASN A 106 0.77 22.51 -29.64
C ASN A 106 2.08 23.12 -29.07
N ASP A 107 3.23 22.50 -29.39
CA ASP A 107 4.56 22.85 -28.88
C ASP A 107 4.75 22.72 -27.35
N GLN A 108 3.78 22.10 -26.66
CA GLN A 108 3.84 21.80 -25.24
C GLN A 108 4.11 20.32 -25.00
N ALA A 109 5.08 20.02 -24.13
CA ALA A 109 5.31 18.67 -23.65
C ALA A 109 4.30 18.31 -22.53
N ILE A 110 3.62 17.18 -22.68
CA ILE A 110 2.61 16.66 -21.75
C ILE A 110 3.05 15.27 -21.28
N ASP A 111 3.02 15.06 -19.97
CA ASP A 111 3.29 13.76 -19.36
C ASP A 111 2.10 12.82 -19.59
N ILE A 112 2.36 11.60 -20.05
CA ILE A 112 1.33 10.58 -20.27
C ILE A 112 1.61 9.42 -19.30
N GLU A 113 0.70 9.21 -18.35
CA GLU A 113 0.79 8.16 -17.34
C GLU A 113 -0.22 7.06 -17.64
N ALA A 114 0.25 5.83 -17.88
CA ALA A 114 -0.63 4.70 -18.21
C ALA A 114 -1.02 3.94 -16.95
N LYS A 115 -2.33 3.76 -16.72
CA LYS A 115 -2.86 3.02 -15.57
C LYS A 115 -3.70 1.84 -16.01
N THR A 116 -3.66 0.77 -15.22
CA THR A 116 -4.66 -0.30 -15.33
C THR A 116 -5.37 -0.48 -14.01
N THR A 117 -6.69 -0.61 -14.07
CA THR A 117 -7.50 -0.93 -12.89
C THR A 117 -8.46 -2.09 -13.15
N ARG A 118 -8.87 -2.75 -12.06
CA ARG A 118 -9.94 -3.76 -12.03
C ARG A 118 -11.29 -3.14 -11.65
N ASP A 119 -11.28 -1.87 -11.24
CA ASP A 119 -12.46 -1.19 -10.71
C ASP A 119 -13.51 -0.83 -11.75
N TYR A 120 -14.63 -0.33 -11.23
CA TYR A 120 -15.58 0.46 -11.98
C TYR A 120 -14.91 1.69 -12.62
N ARG A 121 -15.58 2.26 -13.62
CA ARG A 121 -15.09 3.45 -14.33
C ARG A 121 -15.02 4.60 -13.33
N TRP A 122 -13.87 5.27 -13.22
CA TRP A 122 -13.71 6.37 -12.29
C TRP A 122 -14.43 7.62 -12.84
N GLU A 123 -15.14 8.34 -11.97
CA GLU A 123 -15.71 9.65 -12.33
C GLU A 123 -14.64 10.74 -12.25
N GLU A 124 -13.71 10.61 -11.29
CA GLU A 124 -12.57 11.50 -11.08
C GLU A 124 -11.31 10.67 -10.80
N LEU A 125 -10.14 11.23 -11.08
CA LEU A 125 -8.87 10.54 -10.83
C LEU A 125 -8.65 10.34 -9.32
N PRO A 126 -8.41 9.10 -8.84
CA PRO A 126 -8.16 8.86 -7.43
C PRO A 126 -6.96 9.66 -6.89
N VAL A 127 -7.10 10.16 -5.66
CA VAL A 127 -6.12 11.04 -4.99
C VAL A 127 -4.69 10.49 -5.02
N PRO A 128 -4.41 9.20 -4.80
CA PRO A 128 -3.05 8.67 -4.88
C PRO A 128 -2.40 8.86 -6.26
N TYR A 129 -3.17 8.74 -7.34
CA TYR A 129 -2.67 8.94 -8.70
C TYR A 129 -2.53 10.43 -9.03
N LEU A 130 -3.45 11.26 -8.56
CA LEU A 130 -3.31 12.71 -8.66
C LEU A 130 -2.02 13.19 -7.97
N ALA A 131 -1.74 12.68 -6.76
CA ALA A 131 -0.52 12.98 -6.02
C ALA A 131 0.74 12.52 -6.76
N GLN A 132 0.73 11.31 -7.33
CA GLN A 132 1.80 10.79 -8.16
C GLN A 132 2.10 11.72 -9.35
N MET A 133 1.06 12.16 -10.05
CA MET A 133 1.18 13.00 -11.25
C MET A 133 1.61 14.42 -10.92
N GLN A 134 1.12 15.02 -9.82
CA GLN A 134 1.62 16.32 -9.37
C GLN A 134 3.12 16.29 -9.04
N TRP A 135 3.59 15.19 -8.44
CA TRP A 135 5.02 14.97 -8.25
C TRP A 135 5.78 14.85 -9.57
N GLN A 136 5.27 14.06 -10.52
CA GLN A 136 5.87 13.92 -11.86
C GLN A 136 6.01 15.26 -12.56
N LEU A 137 4.96 16.09 -12.55
CA LEU A 137 4.95 17.43 -13.14
C LEU A 137 5.96 18.38 -12.46
N GLY A 138 5.98 18.44 -11.13
CA GLY A 138 6.90 19.31 -10.42
C GLY A 138 8.38 18.90 -10.56
N VAL A 139 8.66 17.58 -10.58
CA VAL A 139 10.03 17.07 -10.78
C VAL A 139 10.52 17.29 -12.21
N SER A 140 9.67 17.02 -13.21
CA SER A 140 10.04 17.14 -14.63
C SER A 140 10.03 18.60 -15.12
N GLY A 141 9.26 19.47 -14.46
CA GLY A 141 9.02 20.86 -14.88
C GLY A 141 7.91 21.01 -15.91
N LEU A 142 7.21 19.92 -16.26
CA LEU A 142 6.07 19.93 -17.15
C LEU A 142 4.86 20.59 -16.49
N LYS A 143 3.90 21.06 -17.30
CA LYS A 143 2.74 21.84 -16.82
C LYS A 143 1.43 21.08 -16.83
N GLN A 144 1.38 19.96 -17.54
CA GLN A 144 0.18 19.16 -17.66
C GLN A 144 0.53 17.69 -17.88
N ALA A 145 -0.30 16.81 -17.35
CA ALA A 145 -0.25 15.38 -17.53
C ALA A 145 -1.62 14.84 -17.96
N LYS A 146 -1.64 13.67 -18.60
CA LYS A 146 -2.85 12.91 -18.94
C LYS A 146 -2.72 11.49 -18.37
N ALA A 147 -3.64 11.10 -17.50
CA ALA A 147 -3.75 9.73 -17.02
C ALA A 147 -4.59 8.92 -18.01
N VAL A 148 -3.99 7.93 -18.67
CA VAL A 148 -4.67 7.02 -19.58
C VAL A 148 -5.02 5.74 -18.83
N VAL A 149 -6.28 5.58 -18.46
CA VAL A 149 -6.73 4.52 -17.56
C VAL A 149 -7.45 3.43 -18.33
N PHE A 150 -6.88 2.23 -18.34
CA PHE A 150 -7.48 1.04 -18.93
C PHE A 150 -8.24 0.20 -17.90
N TYR A 151 -9.53 -0.03 -18.17
CA TYR A 151 -10.44 -0.76 -17.27
C TYR A 151 -10.64 -2.22 -17.70
N LYS A 152 -10.26 -3.14 -16.82
CA LYS A 152 -10.53 -4.59 -16.99
C LYS A 152 -11.88 -4.96 -16.36
N PRO A 153 -12.76 -5.73 -17.03
CA PRO A 153 -12.62 -6.37 -18.34
C PRO A 153 -13.26 -5.58 -19.51
N LYS A 154 -13.69 -4.32 -19.29
CA LYS A 154 -14.45 -3.53 -20.27
C LYS A 154 -13.65 -3.16 -21.53
N THR A 155 -12.33 -3.33 -21.51
CA THR A 155 -11.41 -3.04 -22.63
C THR A 155 -11.59 -1.64 -23.20
N ASP A 156 -11.81 -0.65 -22.32
CA ASP A 156 -11.98 0.76 -22.67
C ASP A 156 -10.94 1.60 -21.93
N ILE A 157 -10.62 2.79 -22.46
CA ILE A 157 -9.75 3.77 -21.81
C ILE A 157 -10.50 5.07 -21.48
N ASP A 158 -10.19 5.64 -20.32
CA ASP A 158 -10.47 7.04 -19.99
C ASP A 158 -9.19 7.86 -19.98
N ILE A 159 -9.35 9.16 -20.22
CA ILE A 159 -8.26 10.14 -20.16
C ILE A 159 -8.64 11.19 -19.14
N PHE A 160 -7.85 11.31 -18.07
CA PHE A 160 -7.98 12.38 -17.09
C PHE A 160 -6.85 13.40 -17.28
N VAL A 161 -7.20 14.68 -17.43
CA VAL A 161 -6.22 15.76 -17.53
C VAL A 161 -5.88 16.27 -16.14
N VAL A 162 -4.59 16.44 -15.86
CA VAL A 162 -4.07 16.96 -14.60
C VAL A 162 -3.17 18.14 -14.90
N ASP A 163 -3.55 19.32 -14.40
CA ASP A 163 -2.73 20.52 -14.47
C ASP A 163 -1.81 20.62 -13.26
N PHE A 164 -0.60 21.15 -13.49
CA PHE A 164 0.39 21.32 -12.44
C PHE A 164 -0.08 22.34 -11.40
N ASP A 165 -0.13 21.92 -10.14
CA ASP A 165 -0.40 22.79 -9.00
C ASP A 165 0.87 22.99 -8.17
N GLN A 166 1.39 24.23 -8.21
CA GLN A 166 2.61 24.61 -7.50
C GLN A 166 2.48 24.45 -5.99
N ALA A 167 1.34 24.80 -5.40
CA ALA A 167 1.15 24.76 -3.94
C ALA A 167 1.11 23.31 -3.45
N ILE A 168 0.46 22.42 -4.21
CA ILE A 168 0.46 20.98 -3.92
C ILE A 168 1.88 20.42 -4.00
N PHE A 169 2.61 20.73 -5.07
CA PHE A 169 3.98 20.25 -5.23
C PHE A 169 4.94 20.79 -4.16
N ASP A 170 4.81 22.06 -3.79
CA ASP A 170 5.62 22.68 -2.74
C ASP A 170 5.41 21.97 -1.40
N ARG A 171 4.18 21.57 -1.09
CA ARG A 171 3.91 20.78 0.12
C ARG A 171 4.48 19.36 0.03
N MET A 172 4.35 18.71 -1.12
CA MET A 172 4.91 17.37 -1.33
C MET A 172 6.44 17.35 -1.19
N ILE A 173 7.13 18.32 -1.79
CA ILE A 173 8.59 18.37 -1.75
C ILE A 173 9.10 18.72 -0.34
N GLU A 174 8.37 19.53 0.42
CA GLU A 174 8.67 19.81 1.83
C GLU A 174 8.58 18.54 2.68
N LEU A 175 7.46 17.81 2.59
CA LEU A 175 7.26 16.54 3.32
C LEU A 175 8.29 15.49 2.94
N ALA A 176 8.61 15.37 1.66
CA ALA A 176 9.63 14.45 1.17
C ALA A 176 11.02 14.79 1.72
N ARG A 177 11.39 16.07 1.78
CA ARG A 177 12.65 16.53 2.37
C ARG A 177 12.71 16.28 3.86
N GLU A 178 11.66 16.63 4.60
CA GLU A 178 11.59 16.37 6.04
C GLU A 178 11.76 14.87 6.32
N PHE A 179 11.01 14.03 5.61
CA PHE A 179 11.14 12.58 5.74
C PHE A 179 12.56 12.09 5.46
N TRP A 180 13.16 12.55 4.37
CA TRP A 180 14.50 12.14 3.97
C TRP A 180 15.55 12.56 5.01
N ASP A 181 15.55 13.84 5.39
CA ASP A 181 16.55 14.41 6.28
C ASP A 181 16.40 13.89 7.71
N LYS A 182 15.16 13.77 8.21
CA LYS A 182 14.87 13.36 9.59
C LYS A 182 14.96 11.85 9.80
N HIS A 183 14.62 11.04 8.79
CA HIS A 183 14.50 9.59 8.96
C HIS A 183 15.49 8.79 8.14
N VAL A 184 15.63 9.10 6.85
CA VAL A 184 16.50 8.31 5.96
C VAL A 184 17.97 8.60 6.25
N LEU A 185 18.36 9.88 6.35
CA LEU A 185 19.76 10.26 6.59
C LEU A 185 20.24 9.98 8.02
N THR A 186 19.37 10.12 9.01
CA THR A 186 19.70 9.87 10.42
C THR A 186 19.64 8.39 10.80
N GLY A 187 18.90 7.58 10.02
CA GLY A 187 18.56 6.21 10.38
C GLY A 187 17.54 6.11 11.52
N VAL A 188 16.89 7.21 11.92
CA VAL A 188 15.85 7.20 12.96
C VAL A 188 14.50 6.87 12.31
N PRO A 189 13.79 5.81 12.72
CA PRO A 189 12.50 5.47 12.13
C PRO A 189 11.45 6.57 12.35
N PRO A 190 10.51 6.76 11.41
CA PRO A 190 9.26 7.46 11.71
C PRO A 190 8.44 6.64 12.70
N GLU A 191 7.42 7.26 13.28
CA GLU A 191 6.48 6.56 14.16
C GLU A 191 5.77 5.43 13.41
N ALA A 192 5.57 4.29 14.08
CA ALA A 192 4.86 3.16 13.50
C ALA A 192 3.35 3.45 13.52
N ASP A 193 2.70 3.27 12.38
CA ASP A 193 1.26 3.43 12.22
C ASP A 193 0.52 2.07 12.24
N GLY A 194 -0.81 2.13 12.14
CA GLY A 194 -1.67 0.95 11.99
C GLY A 194 -1.68 0.36 10.58
N HIS A 195 -0.87 0.87 9.65
CA HIS A 195 -0.92 0.47 8.25
C HIS A 195 -0.39 -0.95 8.05
N GLU A 196 -0.99 -1.70 7.11
CA GLU A 196 -0.61 -3.10 6.89
C GLU A 196 0.85 -3.22 6.42
N ALA A 197 1.34 -2.25 5.65
CA ALA A 197 2.74 -2.20 5.23
C ALA A 197 3.71 -2.08 6.40
N THR A 198 3.40 -1.28 7.43
CA THR A 198 4.17 -1.23 8.68
C THR A 198 4.18 -2.59 9.36
N THR A 199 3.00 -3.21 9.50
CA THR A 199 2.88 -4.55 10.10
C THR A 199 3.72 -5.60 9.36
N ARG A 200 3.67 -5.64 8.02
CA ARG A 200 4.47 -6.56 7.21
C ARG A 200 5.97 -6.30 7.35
N THR A 201 6.38 -5.04 7.39
CA THR A 201 7.77 -4.64 7.58
C THR A 201 8.29 -5.07 8.95
N LEU A 202 7.57 -4.77 10.03
CA LEU A 202 7.96 -5.16 11.40
C LEU A 202 8.12 -6.68 11.55
N LYS A 203 7.31 -7.48 10.86
CA LYS A 203 7.44 -8.95 10.83
C LYS A 203 8.71 -9.46 10.15
N ARG A 204 9.30 -8.69 9.24
CA ARG A 204 10.55 -9.02 8.52
C ARG A 204 11.80 -8.65 9.32
N ILE A 205 11.66 -7.85 10.37
CA ILE A 205 12.80 -7.46 11.21
C ILE A 205 13.19 -8.65 12.09
N GLU A 206 14.39 -9.18 11.86
CA GLU A 206 14.93 -10.30 12.61
C GLU A 206 15.17 -9.96 14.07
N ALA A 207 15.03 -10.96 14.95
CA ALA A 207 15.34 -10.78 16.36
C ALA A 207 16.84 -10.93 16.58
N THR A 208 17.48 -9.90 17.13
CA THR A 208 18.88 -9.97 17.57
C THR A 208 19.02 -10.52 19.00
N GLY A 209 17.90 -10.72 19.71
CA GLY A 209 17.87 -10.99 21.15
C GLY A 209 18.12 -9.74 21.99
N GLY A 210 18.13 -9.91 23.32
CA GLY A 210 18.40 -8.85 24.29
C GLY A 210 17.17 -8.26 24.99
N GLU A 211 17.43 -7.40 25.97
CA GLU A 211 16.44 -6.64 26.72
C GLU A 211 16.70 -5.15 26.51
N ILE A 212 15.64 -4.36 26.45
CA ILE A 212 15.70 -2.90 26.31
C ILE A 212 14.76 -2.26 27.33
N ASP A 213 15.17 -1.11 27.86
CA ASP A 213 14.32 -0.27 28.69
C ASP A 213 13.17 0.31 27.85
N MET A 214 11.94 0.10 28.30
CA MET A 214 10.70 0.52 27.64
C MET A 214 9.95 1.61 28.43
N ASP A 215 10.58 2.26 29.43
CA ASP A 215 9.92 3.25 30.29
C ASP A 215 9.26 4.37 29.49
N GLN A 216 9.89 4.83 28.40
CA GLN A 216 9.31 5.84 27.49
C GLN A 216 8.05 5.35 26.77
N LEU A 217 7.88 4.04 26.59
CA LEU A 217 6.69 3.42 26.00
C LEU A 217 5.69 2.91 27.06
N ALA A 218 5.93 3.12 28.35
CA ALA A 218 4.99 2.73 29.40
C ALA A 218 3.56 3.28 29.19
N PRO A 219 3.36 4.53 28.74
CA PRO A 219 2.03 5.03 28.38
C PRO A 219 1.37 4.24 27.25
N VAL A 220 2.12 3.95 26.18
CA VAL A 220 1.65 3.18 25.01
C VAL A 220 1.28 1.76 25.40
N VAL A 221 2.08 1.10 26.25
CA VAL A 221 1.78 -0.25 26.77
C VAL A 221 0.48 -0.23 27.59
N ALA A 222 0.28 0.78 28.43
CA ALA A 222 -0.93 0.92 29.23
C ALA A 222 -2.17 1.17 28.36
N GLU A 223 -2.06 2.04 27.36
CA GLU A 223 -3.13 2.31 26.40
C GLU A 223 -3.51 1.04 25.63
N LEU A 224 -2.52 0.32 25.08
CA LEU A 224 -2.76 -0.94 24.36
C LEU A 224 -3.41 -2.01 25.26
N ALA A 225 -3.04 -2.07 26.54
CA ALA A 225 -3.69 -2.95 27.50
C ALA A 225 -5.17 -2.57 27.73
N GLY A 226 -5.46 -1.27 27.87
CA GLY A 226 -6.82 -0.73 27.99
C GLY A 226 -7.68 -1.05 26.76
N VAL A 227 -7.16 -0.80 25.56
CA VAL A 227 -7.84 -1.12 24.29
C VAL A 227 -8.15 -2.62 24.20
N LYS A 228 -7.20 -3.49 24.58
CA LYS A 228 -7.44 -4.95 24.61
C LYS A 228 -8.51 -5.35 25.61
N ALA A 229 -8.58 -4.70 26.76
CA ALA A 229 -9.63 -4.96 27.76
C ALA A 229 -11.00 -4.49 27.28
N ALA A 230 -11.10 -3.29 26.71
CA ALA A 230 -12.32 -2.74 26.13
C ALA A 230 -12.85 -3.63 24.99
N ARG A 231 -11.95 -4.10 24.10
CA ARG A 231 -12.32 -5.04 23.04
C ARG A 231 -12.92 -6.33 23.58
N LYS A 232 -12.35 -6.89 24.65
CA LYS A 232 -12.89 -8.09 25.30
C LYS A 232 -14.28 -7.86 25.90
N GLN A 233 -14.50 -6.70 26.53
CA GLN A 233 -15.81 -6.33 27.08
C GLN A 233 -16.86 -6.17 25.98
N LEU A 234 -16.49 -5.58 24.84
CA LEU A 234 -17.38 -5.46 23.68
C LEU A 234 -17.70 -6.82 23.06
N GLU A 235 -16.73 -7.73 22.97
CA GLU A 235 -16.93 -9.12 22.51
C GLU A 235 -17.90 -9.88 23.45
N GLU A 236 -17.72 -9.76 24.77
CA GLU A 236 -18.65 -10.36 25.75
C GLU A 236 -20.07 -9.76 25.66
N HIS A 237 -20.18 -8.46 25.36
CA HIS A 237 -21.46 -7.79 25.17
C HIS A 237 -22.14 -8.22 23.85
N GLU A 238 -21.38 -8.32 22.76
CA GLU A 238 -21.82 -8.87 21.47
C GLU A 238 -22.39 -10.28 21.66
N ASP A 239 -21.64 -11.18 22.32
CA ASP A 239 -22.09 -12.53 22.65
C ASP A 239 -23.39 -12.53 23.45
N THR A 240 -23.51 -11.61 24.42
CA THR A 240 -24.73 -11.47 25.24
C THR A 240 -25.93 -11.08 24.39
N LEU A 241 -25.77 -10.12 23.48
CA LEU A 241 -26.82 -9.67 22.56
C LEU A 241 -27.20 -10.76 21.57
N GLU A 242 -26.22 -11.44 20.97
CA GLU A 242 -26.46 -12.56 20.06
C GLU A 242 -27.22 -13.69 20.76
N ASN A 243 -26.80 -14.07 21.97
CA ASN A 243 -27.45 -15.13 22.74
C ASN A 243 -28.88 -14.75 23.12
N ARG A 244 -29.15 -13.48 23.42
CA ARG A 244 -30.51 -13.00 23.64
C ARG A 244 -31.39 -13.16 22.40
N ILE A 245 -30.88 -12.86 21.21
CA ILE A 245 -31.59 -13.05 19.94
C ILE A 245 -31.82 -14.54 19.65
N LYS A 246 -30.78 -15.38 19.78
CA LYS A 246 -30.87 -16.84 19.57
C LYS A 246 -31.87 -17.48 20.53
N ALA A 247 -31.86 -17.09 21.81
CA ALA A 247 -32.83 -17.54 22.81
C ALA A 247 -34.27 -17.16 22.44
N TYR A 248 -34.48 -15.95 21.90
CA TYR A 248 -35.79 -15.50 21.43
C TYR A 248 -36.26 -16.24 20.17
N LEU A 249 -35.35 -16.53 19.23
CA LEU A 249 -35.65 -17.33 18.04
C LEU A 249 -36.11 -18.75 18.39
N GLY A 250 -35.51 -19.36 19.41
CA GLY A 250 -35.84 -20.72 19.84
C GLY A 250 -35.68 -21.73 18.69
N ASN A 251 -36.78 -22.37 18.29
CA ASN A 251 -36.79 -23.34 17.18
C ASN A 251 -36.99 -22.69 15.79
N CYS A 252 -37.24 -21.38 15.73
CA CYS A 252 -37.40 -20.67 14.48
C CYS A 252 -36.04 -20.39 13.84
N THR A 253 -36.00 -20.41 12.51
CA THR A 253 -34.76 -20.17 11.76
C THR A 253 -34.62 -18.75 11.23
N VAL A 254 -35.68 -17.94 11.33
CA VAL A 254 -35.73 -16.54 10.86
C VAL A 254 -36.54 -15.70 11.84
N GLY A 255 -35.99 -14.55 12.24
CA GLY A 255 -36.70 -13.50 12.98
C GLY A 255 -36.91 -12.26 12.11
N THR A 256 -38.05 -11.60 12.25
CA THR A 256 -38.42 -10.43 11.45
C THR A 256 -38.68 -9.19 12.31
N ILE A 257 -38.38 -8.01 11.76
CA ILE A 257 -38.73 -6.70 12.31
C ILE A 257 -39.44 -5.93 11.20
N GLU A 258 -40.62 -5.38 11.47
CA GLU A 258 -41.44 -4.67 10.46
C GLU A 258 -41.69 -5.50 9.18
N GLY A 259 -41.84 -6.82 9.34
CA GLY A 259 -42.06 -7.75 8.23
C GLY A 259 -40.81 -8.08 7.39
N LYS A 260 -39.65 -7.52 7.71
CA LYS A 260 -38.37 -7.80 7.02
C LYS A 260 -37.51 -8.77 7.83
N PRO A 261 -36.81 -9.74 7.19
CA PRO A 261 -35.84 -10.60 7.88
C PRO A 261 -34.74 -9.79 8.56
N ALA A 262 -34.56 -9.99 9.86
CA ALA A 262 -33.58 -9.27 10.68
C ALA A 262 -32.50 -10.20 11.25
N ALA A 263 -32.80 -11.49 11.46
CA ALA A 263 -31.84 -12.48 11.91
C ALA A 263 -32.16 -13.87 11.32
N THR A 264 -31.13 -14.66 11.02
CA THR A 264 -31.30 -16.06 10.59
C THR A 264 -30.39 -16.98 11.37
N TRP A 265 -30.93 -18.09 11.87
CA TRP A 265 -30.17 -19.12 12.56
C TRP A 265 -30.56 -20.50 12.01
N LYS A 266 -29.82 -20.96 11.00
CA LYS A 266 -30.06 -22.21 10.26
C LYS A 266 -28.94 -23.20 10.53
N ALA A 267 -29.30 -24.48 10.64
CA ALA A 267 -28.29 -25.54 10.74
C ALA A 267 -27.44 -25.58 9.48
N THR A 268 -26.12 -25.55 9.64
CA THR A 268 -25.15 -25.67 8.55
C THR A 268 -24.30 -26.92 8.78
N LYS A 269 -24.13 -27.73 7.73
CA LYS A 269 -23.22 -28.89 7.76
C LYS A 269 -21.89 -28.48 7.13
N SER A 270 -20.79 -28.71 7.84
CA SER A 270 -19.44 -28.61 7.29
C SER A 270 -18.69 -29.90 7.58
N SER A 271 -17.99 -30.44 6.59
CA SER A 271 -17.00 -31.50 6.79
C SER A 271 -15.61 -30.88 6.89
N ARG A 272 -14.78 -31.41 7.78
CA ARG A 272 -13.35 -31.10 7.87
C ARG A 272 -12.60 -32.41 7.89
N VAL A 273 -11.40 -32.39 7.34
CA VAL A 273 -10.47 -33.51 7.43
C VAL A 273 -9.98 -33.60 8.88
N ASP A 274 -10.00 -34.80 9.46
CA ASP A 274 -9.39 -35.04 10.76
C ASP A 274 -7.87 -35.14 10.57
N THR A 275 -7.20 -34.01 10.73
CA THR A 275 -5.75 -33.92 10.54
C THR A 275 -4.98 -34.72 11.57
N LYS A 276 -5.53 -34.92 12.79
CA LYS A 276 -4.88 -35.75 13.82
C LYS A 276 -4.96 -37.23 13.47
N ALA A 277 -6.12 -37.68 12.98
CA ALA A 277 -6.26 -39.05 12.48
C ALA A 277 -5.32 -39.28 11.27
N MET A 278 -5.24 -38.34 10.33
CA MET A 278 -4.28 -38.45 9.22
C MET A 278 -2.81 -38.45 9.69
N GLU A 279 -2.44 -37.65 10.68
CA GLU A 279 -1.08 -37.68 11.26
C GLU A 279 -0.75 -39.03 11.89
N SER A 280 -1.75 -39.68 12.50
CA SER A 280 -1.58 -41.00 13.12
C SER A 280 -1.55 -42.15 12.10
N GLU A 281 -2.40 -42.10 11.06
CA GLU A 281 -2.58 -43.19 10.10
C GLU A 281 -1.65 -43.09 8.89
N TYR A 282 -1.30 -41.87 8.47
CA TYR A 282 -0.52 -41.57 7.27
C TYR A 282 0.56 -40.49 7.53
N PRO A 283 1.47 -40.71 8.50
CA PRO A 283 2.47 -39.73 8.89
C PRO A 283 3.39 -39.30 7.73
N GLU A 284 3.69 -40.20 6.79
CA GLU A 284 4.50 -39.93 5.61
C GLU A 284 3.83 -38.96 4.63
N ILE A 285 2.50 -39.04 4.49
CA ILE A 285 1.73 -38.12 3.67
C ILE A 285 1.72 -36.75 4.34
N VAL A 286 1.45 -36.70 5.65
CA VAL A 286 1.43 -35.41 6.36
C VAL A 286 2.80 -34.74 6.34
N ALA A 287 3.88 -35.48 6.54
CA ALA A 287 5.24 -34.94 6.46
C ALA A 287 5.53 -34.31 5.09
N LYS A 288 5.05 -34.92 3.99
CA LYS A 288 5.24 -34.40 2.63
C LYS A 288 4.55 -33.05 2.39
N PHE A 289 3.48 -32.75 3.11
CA PHE A 289 2.70 -31.51 2.98
C PHE A 289 2.87 -30.57 4.18
N ARG A 290 3.71 -30.92 5.16
CA ARG A 290 3.96 -30.08 6.33
C ARG A 290 4.83 -28.90 5.89
N ILE A 291 4.33 -27.70 6.17
CA ILE A 291 5.08 -26.46 6.00
C ILE A 291 5.43 -25.98 7.40
N GLU A 292 6.72 -25.88 7.69
CA GLU A 292 7.19 -25.24 8.90
C GLU A 292 7.29 -23.73 8.66
N SER A 293 6.82 -22.95 9.63
CA SER A 293 6.94 -21.49 9.59
C SER A 293 7.27 -20.99 10.99
N GLU A 294 8.21 -20.06 11.08
CA GLU A 294 8.59 -19.40 12.32
C GLU A 294 7.97 -18.01 12.38
N SER A 295 7.50 -17.60 13.55
CA SER A 295 6.96 -16.25 13.75
C SER A 295 7.26 -15.73 15.15
N ARG A 296 7.46 -14.41 15.26
CA ARG A 296 7.65 -13.74 16.54
C ARG A 296 6.29 -13.38 17.13
N ARG A 297 5.98 -13.91 18.31
CA ARG A 297 4.73 -13.61 19.02
C ARG A 297 4.89 -12.34 19.87
N PHE A 298 4.07 -11.33 19.58
CA PHE A 298 3.97 -10.14 20.43
C PHE A 298 3.01 -10.38 21.61
N VAL A 299 3.47 -10.16 22.84
CA VAL A 299 2.69 -10.35 24.07
C VAL A 299 3.05 -9.26 25.09
N ILE A 300 2.05 -8.58 25.66
CA ILE A 300 2.23 -7.83 26.91
C ILE A 300 2.11 -8.84 28.04
N THR A 301 3.14 -8.97 28.87
CA THR A 301 3.20 -10.01 29.90
C THR A 301 2.18 -9.74 31.00
N LYS A 302 1.63 -10.82 31.57
CA LYS A 302 0.70 -10.72 32.72
C LYS A 302 1.35 -10.05 33.93
N ALA A 303 2.65 -10.27 34.14
CA ALA A 303 3.40 -9.68 35.25
C ALA A 303 3.27 -8.15 35.27
N PHE A 304 3.40 -7.48 34.12
CA PHE A 304 3.24 -6.03 34.03
C PHE A 304 1.79 -5.58 34.27
N LEU A 305 0.81 -6.33 33.76
CA LEU A 305 -0.61 -6.00 33.88
C LEU A 305 -1.15 -6.14 35.32
N THR A 306 -0.58 -7.04 36.12
CA THR A 306 -0.99 -7.23 37.52
C THR A 306 -0.48 -6.11 38.42
N VAL A 307 0.74 -5.62 38.21
CA VAL A 307 1.35 -4.54 39.02
C VAL A 307 0.54 -3.24 38.98
N LYS A 308 -0.11 -2.91 37.85
CA LYS A 308 -0.98 -1.72 37.78
C LYS A 308 -2.31 -1.86 38.52
N LYS A 309 -2.88 -3.06 38.64
CA LYS A 309 -4.13 -3.27 39.38
C LYS A 309 -3.99 -3.13 40.89
N GLU A 310 -2.77 -3.27 41.41
CA GLU A 310 -2.48 -3.13 42.85
C GLU A 310 -2.09 -1.68 43.22
N GLY A 311 -1.88 -0.80 42.23
CA GLY A 311 -1.46 0.60 42.42
C GLY A 311 -2.49 1.66 42.03
N GLU A 312 -3.69 1.27 41.58
CA GLU A 312 -4.88 2.12 41.39
C GLU A 312 -5.87 1.90 42.55
#